data_AF-A0A239Y7W0-F1
#
_entry.id   AF-A0A239Y7W0-F1
#
_cell.length_a   1.000
_cell.length_b   1.000
_cell.length_c   1.000
_cell.angle_alpha   90.00
_cell.angle_beta   90.00
_cell.angle_gamma   90.00
#
_symmetry.space_group_name_H-M   'P 1'
#
loop_
_entity.id
_entity.type
_entity.pdbx_description
1 polymer ?
#
loop_
_entity_poly.entity_id
_entity_poly.type
_entity_poly.pdbx_seq_one_letter_code
_entity_poly.pdbx_strand_id
1 'polypeptide(L)'
;MKKFVSDICNKKIKGHSNYDFADVAVNSDNLLFIDPVLIETKKNKWCKEAKEIITSFFDELYKAYKENNRKRKKELLLHAREQNATHLGYGSGSNGKGNTAEGLLNLFKPLEKLITKIPTIEKDVDLVVLLPGFAEDGLSDLLTNILHKHLNDYTLEQMKKYGMNSIETKKFWSWNQEKAYWEELEKPVCCVDGRELLLVPKCILRKNYLFGTGQYFSRIIIERIREEGGYMIDGKPIPKKEIIKSKRHSGKYWQYNEVTSYTQKNNDALDEYHKELPNYYSEKYSRLSDSQLDEIIYRE
;
A
#
# COMPACT_ATOMS: atom_id res chain seq x y z
N MET A 1 27.86 -0.36 -7.92
CA MET A 1 27.63 0.80 -7.03
C MET A 1 26.21 1.27 -7.26
N LYS A 2 25.42 1.53 -6.20
CA LYS A 2 24.07 2.10 -6.35
C LYS A 2 24.17 3.51 -6.93
N LYS A 3 23.26 3.86 -7.84
CA LYS A 3 23.12 5.19 -8.45
C LYS A 3 21.81 5.75 -7.93
N PHE A 4 21.86 6.89 -7.23
CA PHE A 4 20.68 7.50 -6.61
C PHE A 4 20.13 8.63 -7.47
N VAL A 5 18.88 9.04 -7.22
CA VAL A 5 18.27 10.19 -7.91
C VAL A 5 19.14 11.44 -7.72
N SER A 6 19.66 11.66 -6.52
CA SER A 6 20.56 12.76 -6.17
C SER A 6 21.86 12.73 -6.95
N ASP A 7 22.37 11.57 -7.37
CA ASP A 7 23.57 11.50 -8.21
C ASP A 7 23.32 12.08 -9.63
N ILE A 8 22.05 12.25 -10.01
CA ILE A 8 21.58 12.66 -11.32
C ILE A 8 20.99 14.09 -11.28
N CYS A 9 20.55 14.58 -10.11
CA CYS A 9 20.05 15.94 -9.91
C CYS A 9 20.85 16.73 -8.85
N ASN A 10 20.44 17.97 -8.58
CA ASN A 10 20.87 18.75 -7.39
C ASN A 10 22.38 18.71 -7.05
N LYS A 11 23.25 18.74 -8.07
CA LYS A 11 24.73 18.73 -7.87
C LYS A 11 25.26 17.57 -7.02
N LYS A 12 24.59 16.41 -7.00
CA LYS A 12 25.04 15.22 -6.25
C LYS A 12 25.02 15.35 -4.72
N ILE A 13 24.19 16.24 -4.18
CA ILE A 13 24.02 16.41 -2.74
C ILE A 13 23.16 15.27 -2.19
N LYS A 14 23.69 14.44 -1.29
CA LYS A 14 22.94 13.34 -0.66
C LYS A 14 22.25 13.77 0.65
N GLY A 15 21.34 12.93 1.13
CA GLY A 15 20.64 13.11 2.41
C GLY A 15 19.20 13.56 2.22
N HIS A 16 18.26 12.81 2.79
CA HIS A 16 16.83 13.06 2.67
C HIS A 16 16.37 14.37 3.32
N SER A 17 17.20 15.01 4.15
CA SER A 17 16.95 16.37 4.66
C SER A 17 16.89 17.42 3.54
N ASN A 18 17.47 17.13 2.37
CA ASN A 18 17.50 18.04 1.22
C ASN A 18 16.32 17.86 0.26
N TYR A 19 15.47 16.83 0.47
CA TYR A 19 14.48 16.40 -0.50
C TYR A 19 13.11 16.15 0.13
N ASP A 20 12.04 16.42 -0.61
CA ASP A 20 10.66 16.09 -0.21
C ASP A 20 10.22 14.70 -0.70
N PHE A 21 11.07 14.05 -1.51
CA PHE A 21 10.91 12.71 -2.06
C PHE A 21 11.96 11.74 -1.50
N ALA A 22 11.76 10.43 -1.68
CA ALA A 22 12.79 9.44 -1.38
C ALA A 22 13.87 9.41 -2.48
N ASP A 23 15.12 9.62 -2.09
CA ASP A 23 16.29 9.57 -2.97
C ASP A 23 16.67 8.13 -3.32
N VAL A 24 15.75 7.43 -3.98
CA VAL A 24 15.85 6.00 -4.32
C VAL A 24 17.07 5.70 -5.18
N ALA A 25 17.64 4.50 -5.01
CA ALA A 25 18.55 3.94 -5.99
C ALA A 25 17.77 3.61 -7.27
N VAL A 26 18.21 4.11 -8.42
CA VAL A 26 17.55 3.92 -9.73
C VAL A 26 17.97 2.64 -10.45
N ASN A 27 18.93 1.90 -9.87
CA ASN A 27 19.48 0.67 -10.42
C ASN A 27 19.30 -0.54 -9.49
N SER A 28 18.49 -0.41 -8.44
CA SER A 28 18.07 -1.48 -7.55
C SER A 28 16.72 -1.12 -6.93
N ASP A 29 15.97 -2.10 -6.44
CA ASP A 29 14.78 -1.80 -5.66
C ASP A 29 15.16 -1.31 -4.26
N ASN A 30 14.25 -0.58 -3.64
CA ASN A 30 14.39 0.06 -2.35
C ASN A 30 13.27 -0.46 -1.45
N LEU A 31 13.62 -1.02 -0.29
CA LEU A 31 12.69 -1.69 0.63
C LEU A 31 11.79 -0.69 1.37
N LEU A 32 10.92 -0.07 0.60
CA LEU A 32 9.96 0.96 0.97
C LEU A 32 8.69 0.73 0.15
N PHE A 33 7.55 1.11 0.72
CA PHE A 33 6.23 0.90 0.14
C PHE A 33 5.38 2.15 0.37
N ILE A 34 4.49 2.45 -0.57
CA ILE A 34 3.45 3.47 -0.41
C ILE A 34 2.45 3.00 0.63
N ASP A 35 2.17 3.86 1.61
CA ASP A 35 1.26 3.57 2.71
C ASP A 35 -0.03 4.39 2.61
N PRO A 36 -1.19 3.75 2.41
CA PRO A 36 -2.45 4.47 2.21
C PRO A 36 -2.95 5.17 3.49
N VAL A 37 -2.62 4.66 4.68
CA VAL A 37 -2.99 5.32 5.94
C VAL A 37 -2.13 6.58 6.16
N LEU A 38 -0.87 6.59 5.69
CA LEU A 38 -0.11 7.84 5.64
C LEU A 38 -0.75 8.85 4.69
N ILE A 39 -1.26 8.42 3.54
CA ILE A 39 -1.98 9.33 2.63
C ILE A 39 -3.23 9.88 3.34
N GLU A 40 -4.02 9.02 4.00
CA GLU A 40 -5.25 9.41 4.67
C GLU A 40 -5.04 10.40 5.83
N THR A 41 -3.96 10.24 6.59
CA THR A 41 -3.71 11.03 7.81
C THR A 41 -3.06 12.39 7.54
N LYS A 42 -2.45 12.62 6.37
CA LYS A 42 -1.74 13.87 6.05
C LYS A 42 -2.69 14.90 5.45
N LYS A 43 -2.58 16.13 5.94
CA LYS A 43 -3.47 17.24 5.54
C LYS A 43 -2.95 18.07 4.35
N ASN A 44 -1.81 17.72 3.77
CA ASN A 44 -1.24 18.46 2.65
C ASN A 44 -2.06 18.22 1.36
N LYS A 45 -1.97 19.16 0.41
CA LYS A 45 -2.78 19.14 -0.82
C LYS A 45 -2.59 17.85 -1.63
N TRP A 46 -1.34 17.44 -1.85
CA TRP A 46 -1.01 16.25 -2.63
C TRP A 46 -1.66 14.98 -2.04
N CYS A 47 -1.61 14.80 -0.71
CA CYS A 47 -2.21 13.65 -0.04
C CYS A 47 -3.75 13.67 -0.07
N LYS A 48 -4.38 14.86 0.00
CA LYS A 48 -5.84 14.97 -0.12
C LYS A 48 -6.32 14.53 -1.51
N GLU A 49 -5.66 15.03 -2.55
CA GLU A 49 -5.96 14.65 -3.95
C GLU A 49 -5.68 13.16 -4.19
N ALA A 50 -4.57 12.64 -3.66
CA ALA A 50 -4.26 11.21 -3.74
C ALA A 50 -5.32 10.35 -3.04
N LYS A 51 -5.81 10.78 -1.87
CA LYS A 51 -6.87 10.09 -1.12
C LYS A 51 -8.15 9.99 -1.96
N GLU A 52 -8.57 11.07 -2.61
CA GLU A 52 -9.77 11.09 -3.46
C GLU A 52 -9.65 10.11 -4.63
N ILE A 53 -8.50 10.11 -5.32
CA ILE A 53 -8.22 9.19 -6.43
C ILE A 53 -8.27 7.74 -5.95
N ILE A 54 -7.58 7.41 -4.86
CA ILE A 54 -7.56 6.07 -4.27
C ILE A 54 -8.97 5.63 -3.86
N THR A 55 -9.69 6.47 -3.14
CA THR A 55 -11.06 6.17 -2.65
C THR A 55 -11.97 5.83 -3.82
N SER A 56 -11.96 6.65 -4.88
CA SER A 56 -12.81 6.41 -6.06
C SER A 56 -12.52 5.07 -6.76
N PHE A 57 -11.25 4.62 -6.78
CA PHE A 57 -10.90 3.32 -7.34
C PHE A 57 -11.43 2.17 -6.48
N PHE A 58 -11.20 2.24 -5.17
CA PHE A 58 -11.61 1.18 -4.25
C PHE A 58 -13.13 1.09 -4.09
N ASP A 59 -13.85 2.21 -4.15
CA ASP A 59 -15.31 2.23 -4.21
C ASP A 59 -15.83 1.42 -5.41
N GLU A 60 -15.25 1.65 -6.60
CA GLU A 60 -15.61 0.92 -7.82
C GLU A 60 -15.18 -0.55 -7.77
N LEU A 61 -14.04 -0.86 -7.17
CA LEU A 61 -13.59 -2.22 -6.92
C LEU A 61 -14.61 -2.96 -6.04
N TYR A 62 -14.90 -2.43 -4.85
CA TYR A 62 -15.80 -3.08 -3.91
C TYR A 62 -17.23 -3.17 -4.45
N LYS A 63 -17.69 -2.15 -5.18
CA LYS A 63 -18.96 -2.22 -5.92
C LYS A 63 -18.98 -3.36 -6.92
N ALA A 64 -17.96 -3.49 -7.77
CA ALA A 64 -17.87 -4.57 -8.75
C ALA A 64 -17.84 -5.97 -8.10
N TYR A 65 -17.23 -6.09 -6.92
CA TYR A 65 -17.25 -7.32 -6.13
C TYR A 65 -18.62 -7.61 -5.50
N LYS A 66 -19.29 -6.60 -4.93
CA LYS A 66 -20.66 -6.71 -4.38
C LYS A 66 -21.66 -7.12 -5.46
N GLU A 67 -21.56 -6.55 -6.66
CA GLU A 67 -22.45 -6.85 -7.81
C GLU A 67 -22.05 -8.13 -8.57
N ASN A 68 -20.96 -8.79 -8.17
CA ASN A 68 -20.36 -9.91 -8.89
C ASN A 68 -20.10 -9.64 -10.39
N ASN A 69 -19.79 -8.39 -10.75
CA ASN A 69 -19.58 -7.97 -12.13
C ASN A 69 -18.18 -8.38 -12.62
N ARG A 70 -18.05 -9.62 -13.13
CA ARG A 70 -16.76 -10.18 -13.59
C ARG A 70 -16.06 -9.31 -14.64
N LYS A 71 -16.81 -8.71 -15.57
CA LYS A 71 -16.25 -7.83 -16.61
C LYS A 71 -15.58 -6.61 -15.96
N ARG A 72 -16.30 -5.93 -15.07
CA ARG A 72 -15.80 -4.75 -14.35
C ARG A 72 -14.62 -5.08 -13.45
N LYS A 73 -14.65 -6.19 -12.71
CA LYS A 73 -13.50 -6.67 -11.91
C LYS A 73 -12.23 -6.80 -12.77
N LYS A 74 -12.36 -7.40 -13.96
CA LYS A 74 -11.23 -7.58 -14.88
C LYS A 74 -10.72 -6.25 -15.44
N GLU A 75 -11.62 -5.33 -15.80
CA GLU A 75 -11.25 -3.99 -16.25
C GLU A 75 -10.48 -3.22 -15.17
N LEU A 76 -10.95 -3.25 -13.92
CA LEU A 76 -10.31 -2.57 -12.79
C LEU A 76 -8.92 -3.13 -12.48
N LEU A 77 -8.71 -4.44 -12.61
CA LEU A 77 -7.40 -5.07 -12.33
C LEU A 77 -6.47 -5.12 -13.56
N LEU A 78 -6.89 -4.60 -14.72
CA LEU A 78 -6.15 -4.73 -15.99
C LEU A 78 -4.78 -4.03 -15.96
N HIS A 79 -4.72 -2.87 -15.29
CA HIS A 79 -3.56 -1.99 -15.20
C HIS A 79 -2.92 -1.97 -13.80
N ALA A 80 -3.35 -2.85 -12.90
CA ALA A 80 -2.78 -3.03 -11.56
C ALA A 80 -1.48 -3.88 -11.58
N ARG A 81 -0.61 -3.65 -12.56
CA ARG A 81 0.59 -4.48 -12.79
C ARG A 81 1.76 -4.01 -11.94
N GLU A 82 2.81 -4.82 -11.85
CA GLU A 82 4.07 -4.40 -11.21
C GLU A 82 4.59 -3.09 -11.84
N GLN A 83 4.90 -2.08 -11.02
CA GLN A 83 5.29 -0.76 -11.50
C GLN A 83 6.68 -0.37 -10.99
N ASN A 84 7.69 -0.64 -11.84
CA ASN A 84 9.10 -0.45 -11.52
C ASN A 84 9.58 1.01 -11.55
N ALA A 85 8.78 1.95 -12.07
CA ALA A 85 9.21 3.34 -12.22
C ALA A 85 9.51 4.04 -10.87
N THR A 86 8.98 3.54 -9.75
CA THR A 86 9.26 4.08 -8.41
C THR A 86 10.50 3.48 -7.76
N HIS A 87 11.01 2.35 -8.27
CA HIS A 87 12.06 1.53 -7.65
C HIS A 87 11.75 1.11 -6.20
N LEU A 88 10.47 1.02 -5.84
CA LEU A 88 10.01 0.53 -4.53
C LEU A 88 9.77 -0.98 -4.60
N GLY A 89 10.13 -1.72 -3.56
CA GLY A 89 9.88 -3.16 -3.50
C GLY A 89 10.97 -3.94 -2.76
N TYR A 90 10.81 -5.26 -2.74
CA TYR A 90 11.68 -6.15 -1.95
C TYR A 90 13.09 -6.41 -2.53
N GLY A 91 13.37 -6.06 -3.78
CA GLY A 91 14.67 -6.34 -4.42
C GLY A 91 14.84 -7.78 -4.89
N SER A 92 15.23 -7.95 -6.16
CA SER A 92 15.66 -9.21 -6.80
C SER A 92 14.87 -10.48 -6.45
N GLY A 93 13.85 -10.79 -7.27
CA GLY A 93 13.59 -12.19 -7.67
C GLY A 93 12.16 -12.73 -7.57
N SER A 94 11.55 -12.92 -8.74
CA SER A 94 10.63 -14.03 -9.07
C SER A 94 9.15 -13.99 -8.64
N ASN A 95 8.46 -12.83 -8.67
CA ASN A 95 7.01 -12.80 -8.42
C ASN A 95 6.14 -12.56 -9.67
N GLY A 96 6.70 -12.75 -10.86
CA GLY A 96 6.10 -12.39 -12.16
C GLY A 96 4.81 -13.12 -12.58
N LYS A 97 4.16 -13.90 -11.70
CA LYS A 97 2.84 -14.49 -11.96
C LYS A 97 1.70 -13.83 -11.16
N GLY A 98 2.01 -13.16 -10.04
CA GLY A 98 1.00 -12.58 -9.13
C GLY A 98 0.37 -11.28 -9.65
N ASN A 99 1.15 -10.46 -10.35
CA ASN A 99 0.78 -9.08 -10.72
C ASN A 99 0.15 -8.97 -12.12
N THR A 100 -0.38 -10.06 -12.68
CA THR A 100 -1.23 -9.99 -13.88
C THR A 100 -2.68 -9.77 -13.46
N ALA A 101 -3.51 -9.20 -14.33
CA ALA A 101 -4.95 -9.04 -14.05
C ALA A 101 -5.63 -10.36 -13.65
N GLU A 102 -5.28 -11.47 -14.31
CA GLU A 102 -5.81 -12.80 -13.96
C GLU A 102 -5.19 -13.35 -12.65
N GLY A 103 -3.92 -13.05 -12.39
CA GLY A 103 -3.27 -13.35 -11.12
C GLY A 103 -3.96 -12.67 -9.95
N LEU A 104 -4.24 -11.37 -10.08
CA LEU A 104 -4.97 -10.58 -9.09
C LEU A 104 -6.42 -11.03 -8.94
N LEU A 105 -7.13 -11.33 -10.04
CA LEU A 105 -8.48 -11.91 -9.97
C LEU A 105 -8.51 -13.22 -9.17
N ASN A 106 -7.51 -14.08 -9.37
CA ASN A 106 -7.37 -15.33 -8.61
C ASN A 106 -7.02 -15.07 -7.14
N LEU A 107 -6.10 -14.14 -6.87
CA LEU A 107 -5.72 -13.74 -5.52
C LEU A 107 -6.91 -13.15 -4.76
N PHE A 108 -7.76 -12.37 -5.43
CA PHE A 108 -8.91 -11.67 -4.85
C PHE A 108 -10.18 -12.53 -4.86
N LYS A 109 -10.13 -13.76 -5.38
CA LYS A 109 -11.28 -14.67 -5.37
C LYS A 109 -11.94 -14.85 -4.00
N PRO A 110 -11.21 -14.90 -2.85
CA PRO A 110 -11.86 -14.96 -1.54
C PRO A 110 -12.78 -13.77 -1.24
N LEU A 111 -12.47 -12.58 -1.79
CA LEU A 111 -13.25 -11.36 -1.60
C LEU A 111 -14.71 -11.51 -2.06
N GLU A 112 -14.97 -12.29 -3.12
CA GLU A 112 -16.32 -12.54 -3.63
C GLU A 112 -17.28 -13.11 -2.57
N LYS A 113 -16.75 -13.95 -1.67
CA LYS A 113 -17.52 -14.53 -0.56
C LYS A 113 -17.48 -13.66 0.69
N LEU A 114 -16.37 -12.95 0.93
CA LEU A 114 -16.21 -12.14 2.14
C LEU A 114 -17.08 -10.90 2.08
N ILE A 115 -17.15 -10.21 0.94
CA ILE A 115 -17.86 -8.94 0.78
C ILE A 115 -19.38 -9.07 0.94
N THR A 116 -19.93 -10.27 0.74
CA THR A 116 -21.36 -10.55 0.98
C THR A 116 -21.67 -10.87 2.43
N LYS A 117 -20.66 -11.25 3.22
CA LYS A 117 -20.81 -11.64 4.63
C LYS A 117 -20.32 -10.57 5.60
N ILE A 118 -19.38 -9.74 5.17
CA ILE A 118 -18.77 -8.66 5.93
C ILE A 118 -19.07 -7.36 5.17
N PRO A 119 -20.19 -6.68 5.46
CA PRO A 119 -20.62 -5.49 4.71
C PRO A 119 -19.70 -4.28 4.93
N THR A 120 -18.87 -4.32 5.99
CA THR A 120 -17.89 -3.32 6.41
C THR A 120 -16.56 -3.39 5.63
N ILE A 121 -16.47 -4.27 4.62
CA ILE A 121 -15.34 -4.24 3.67
C ILE A 121 -15.54 -3.07 2.70
N GLU A 122 -14.67 -2.08 2.80
CA GLU A 122 -14.75 -0.84 2.01
C GLU A 122 -13.43 -0.09 1.85
N LYS A 123 -12.38 -0.42 2.61
CA LYS A 123 -11.10 0.29 2.56
C LYS A 123 -10.01 -0.51 1.88
N ASP A 124 -9.06 0.16 1.25
CA ASP A 124 -7.89 -0.45 0.59
C ASP A 124 -7.09 -1.39 1.52
N VAL A 125 -6.97 -1.03 2.80
CA VAL A 125 -6.30 -1.83 3.84
C VAL A 125 -6.95 -3.20 4.06
N ASP A 126 -8.23 -3.36 3.72
CA ASP A 126 -8.99 -4.61 3.91
C ASP A 126 -8.43 -5.73 3.04
N LEU A 127 -7.89 -5.39 1.86
CA LEU A 127 -7.26 -6.39 1.00
C LEU A 127 -6.07 -7.05 1.72
N VAL A 128 -5.22 -6.28 2.39
CA VAL A 128 -4.06 -6.81 3.14
C VAL A 128 -4.49 -7.55 4.40
N VAL A 129 -5.57 -7.10 5.05
CA VAL A 129 -6.10 -7.74 6.26
C VAL A 129 -6.74 -9.10 5.94
N LEU A 130 -7.48 -9.19 4.84
CA LEU A 130 -8.39 -10.31 4.58
C LEU A 130 -7.92 -11.27 3.48
N LEU A 131 -7.00 -10.86 2.59
CA LEU A 131 -6.55 -11.69 1.48
C LEU A 131 -5.15 -12.27 1.72
N PRO A 132 -5.01 -13.59 1.90
CA PRO A 132 -3.71 -14.23 2.02
C PRO A 132 -2.87 -14.01 0.77
N GLY A 133 -1.64 -13.53 0.95
CA GLY A 133 -0.69 -13.31 -0.15
C GLY A 133 -0.83 -11.96 -0.87
N PHE A 134 -1.72 -11.08 -0.41
CA PHE A 134 -1.71 -9.67 -0.79
C PHE A 134 -1.16 -8.84 0.37
N ALA A 135 -0.03 -8.17 0.17
CA ALA A 135 0.75 -7.51 1.21
C ALA A 135 1.28 -6.15 0.73
N GLU A 136 2.27 -5.59 1.44
CA GLU A 136 2.88 -4.28 1.18
C GLU A 136 3.22 -4.03 -0.29
N ASP A 137 3.89 -4.99 -0.92
CA ASP A 137 4.36 -4.90 -2.32
C ASP A 137 3.17 -4.77 -3.29
N GLY A 138 2.22 -5.70 -3.21
CA GLY A 138 1.05 -5.72 -4.08
C GLY A 138 0.13 -4.50 -3.90
N LEU A 139 -0.05 -4.04 -2.65
CA LEU A 139 -0.83 -2.82 -2.41
C LEU A 139 -0.08 -1.58 -2.87
N SER A 140 1.23 -1.48 -2.61
CA SER A 140 2.06 -0.37 -3.07
C SER A 140 2.11 -0.27 -4.60
N ASP A 141 2.22 -1.40 -5.30
CA ASP A 141 2.14 -1.47 -6.76
C ASP A 141 0.77 -0.97 -7.27
N LEU A 142 -0.31 -1.47 -6.68
CA LEU A 142 -1.67 -1.06 -7.04
C LEU A 142 -1.86 0.45 -6.83
N LEU A 143 -1.43 0.99 -5.69
CA LEU A 143 -1.47 2.41 -5.38
C LEU A 143 -0.62 3.23 -6.36
N THR A 144 0.55 2.72 -6.76
CA THR A 144 1.41 3.38 -7.74
C THR A 144 0.71 3.52 -9.09
N ASN A 145 0.06 2.46 -9.59
CA ASN A 145 -0.68 2.53 -10.85
C ASN A 145 -1.90 3.45 -10.77
N ILE A 146 -2.69 3.35 -9.68
CA ILE A 146 -3.84 4.23 -9.45
C ILE A 146 -3.39 5.70 -9.49
N LEU A 147 -2.29 6.01 -8.81
CA LEU A 147 -1.74 7.35 -8.66
C LEU A 147 -0.73 7.75 -9.75
N HIS A 148 -0.55 6.97 -10.83
CA HIS A 148 0.58 7.15 -11.76
C HIS A 148 0.67 8.59 -12.27
N LYS A 149 -0.43 9.14 -12.79
CA LYS A 149 -0.47 10.54 -13.25
C LYS A 149 -0.11 11.53 -12.12
N HIS A 150 -0.61 11.32 -10.91
CA HIS A 150 -0.38 12.20 -9.76
C HIS A 150 1.07 12.17 -9.27
N LEU A 151 1.70 10.99 -9.31
CA LEU A 151 3.14 10.80 -9.05
C LEU A 151 4.00 11.40 -10.17
N ASN A 152 3.59 11.27 -11.43
CA ASN A 152 4.31 11.85 -12.56
C ASN A 152 4.29 13.39 -12.49
N ASP A 153 3.13 13.99 -12.23
CA ASP A 153 3.00 15.44 -12.08
C ASP A 153 3.89 15.94 -10.92
N TYR A 154 3.91 15.23 -9.77
CA TYR A 154 4.84 15.51 -8.66
C TYR A 154 6.31 15.36 -9.05
N THR A 155 6.65 14.32 -9.81
CA THR A 155 8.01 14.05 -10.28
C THR A 155 8.53 15.18 -11.14
N LEU A 156 7.75 15.63 -12.13
CA LEU A 156 8.11 16.74 -12.99
C LEU A 156 8.34 18.04 -12.20
N GLU A 157 7.52 18.30 -11.17
CA GLU A 157 7.70 19.45 -10.28
C GLU A 157 9.02 19.38 -9.52
N GLN A 158 9.33 18.23 -8.89
CA GLN A 158 10.59 18.05 -8.16
C GLN A 158 11.80 18.13 -9.09
N MET A 159 11.73 17.52 -10.27
CA MET A 159 12.84 17.53 -11.22
C MET A 159 13.12 18.93 -11.78
N LYS A 160 12.07 19.71 -12.06
CA LYS A 160 12.22 21.13 -12.39
C LYS A 160 12.87 21.92 -11.25
N LYS A 161 12.47 21.68 -9.99
CA LYS A 161 13.04 22.33 -8.79
C LYS A 161 14.54 22.04 -8.64
N TYR A 162 14.98 20.83 -8.94
CA TYR A 162 16.38 20.39 -8.75
C TYR A 162 17.22 20.36 -10.04
N GLY A 163 16.70 20.93 -11.14
CA GLY A 163 17.42 21.15 -12.39
C GLY A 163 17.69 19.89 -13.23
N MET A 164 16.84 18.86 -13.13
CA MET A 164 16.91 17.68 -14.01
C MET A 164 16.05 17.90 -15.27
N ASN A 165 16.64 17.70 -16.46
CA ASN A 165 16.00 17.96 -17.74
C ASN A 165 15.82 16.71 -18.63
N SER A 166 16.00 15.51 -18.07
CA SER A 166 15.85 14.25 -18.81
C SER A 166 14.36 13.90 -18.93
N ILE A 167 13.69 14.58 -19.87
CA ILE A 167 12.26 14.48 -20.09
C ILE A 167 12.00 13.84 -21.45
N GLU A 168 11.17 12.80 -21.46
CA GLU A 168 10.66 12.16 -22.68
C GLU A 168 9.12 12.21 -22.67
N THR A 169 8.49 12.08 -23.83
CA THR A 169 7.03 11.86 -23.90
C THR A 169 6.77 10.37 -23.94
N LYS A 170 5.99 9.85 -22.98
CA LYS A 170 5.61 8.42 -22.93
C LYS A 170 4.13 8.24 -22.69
N LYS A 171 3.63 7.08 -23.11
CA LYS A 171 2.29 6.60 -22.80
C LYS A 171 2.29 5.80 -21.51
N PHE A 172 1.34 6.09 -20.63
CA PHE A 172 1.09 5.33 -19.41
C PHE A 172 -0.39 5.35 -19.04
N TRP A 173 -0.79 4.43 -18.16
CA TRP A 173 -2.17 4.34 -17.68
C TRP A 173 -2.26 4.89 -16.26
N SER A 174 -3.35 5.60 -15.96
CA SER A 174 -3.64 6.07 -14.60
C SER A 174 -5.14 5.97 -14.35
N TRP A 175 -5.55 5.90 -13.08
CA TRP A 175 -6.96 5.95 -12.75
C TRP A 175 -7.52 7.36 -12.97
N ASN A 176 -8.67 7.46 -13.64
CA ASN A 176 -9.44 8.69 -13.78
C ASN A 176 -10.67 8.61 -12.87
N GLN A 177 -10.63 9.35 -11.76
CA GLN A 177 -11.69 9.35 -10.75
C GLN A 177 -13.03 9.90 -11.27
N GLU A 178 -13.01 10.90 -12.16
CA GLU A 178 -14.23 11.55 -12.68
C GLU A 178 -15.03 10.61 -13.57
N LYS A 179 -14.34 9.73 -14.29
CA LYS A 179 -14.96 8.82 -15.25
C LYS A 179 -14.99 7.37 -14.75
N ALA A 180 -14.39 7.10 -13.58
CA ALA A 180 -14.25 5.78 -12.99
C ALA A 180 -13.65 4.75 -13.97
N TYR A 181 -12.56 5.08 -14.66
CA TYR A 181 -11.89 4.14 -15.55
C TYR A 181 -10.39 4.38 -15.64
N TRP A 182 -9.65 3.38 -16.14
CA TRP A 182 -8.24 3.52 -16.52
C TRP A 182 -8.10 4.35 -17.80
N GLU A 183 -7.36 5.45 -17.74
CA GLU A 183 -7.13 6.36 -18.86
C GLU A 183 -5.68 6.23 -19.34
N GLU A 184 -5.49 5.98 -20.64
CA GLU A 184 -4.17 6.06 -21.27
C GLU A 184 -3.85 7.53 -21.56
N LEU A 185 -2.70 7.98 -21.08
CA LEU A 185 -2.23 9.35 -21.19
C LEU A 185 -0.89 9.35 -21.93
N GLU A 186 -0.67 10.34 -22.79
CA GLU A 186 0.63 10.61 -23.39
C GLU A 186 1.14 11.95 -22.86
N LYS A 187 2.16 11.89 -22.00
CA LYS A 187 2.65 13.07 -21.27
C LYS A 187 4.17 13.07 -21.14
N PRO A 188 4.77 14.23 -20.82
CA PRO A 188 6.15 14.30 -20.37
C PRO A 188 6.34 13.43 -19.12
N VAL A 189 7.42 12.66 -19.10
CA VAL A 189 7.88 11.84 -17.97
C VAL A 189 9.36 12.05 -17.75
N CYS A 190 9.81 11.95 -16.51
CA CYS A 190 11.23 11.95 -16.21
C CYS A 190 11.83 10.58 -16.53
N CYS A 191 12.96 10.54 -17.23
CA CYS A 191 13.65 9.31 -17.57
C CYS A 191 15.07 9.28 -17.02
N VAL A 192 15.47 8.12 -16.49
CA VAL A 192 16.87 7.81 -16.15
C VAL A 192 17.29 6.60 -16.97
N ASP A 193 18.36 6.75 -17.74
CA ASP A 193 18.89 5.70 -18.62
C ASP A 193 17.79 5.10 -19.56
N GLY A 194 16.91 5.97 -20.08
CA GLY A 194 15.79 5.62 -20.97
C GLY A 194 14.58 4.97 -20.30
N ARG A 195 14.59 4.79 -18.98
CA ARG A 195 13.48 4.22 -18.19
C ARG A 195 12.75 5.32 -17.43
N GLU A 196 11.43 5.22 -17.35
CA GLU A 196 10.61 6.16 -16.58
C GLU A 196 10.99 6.11 -15.09
N LEU A 197 11.03 7.28 -14.45
CA LEU A 197 11.23 7.47 -13.03
C LEU A 197 10.01 8.19 -12.45
N LEU A 198 9.44 7.62 -11.38
CA LEU A 198 8.42 8.23 -10.54
C LEU A 198 9.00 8.48 -9.15
N LEU A 199 9.15 9.75 -8.80
CA LEU A 199 9.45 10.14 -7.43
C LEU A 199 8.22 10.00 -6.55
N VAL A 200 8.45 9.50 -5.34
CA VAL A 200 7.39 9.34 -4.34
C VAL A 200 7.65 10.28 -3.16
N PRO A 201 6.65 11.07 -2.71
CA PRO A 201 6.79 11.90 -1.52
C PRO A 201 7.25 11.07 -0.32
N LYS A 202 8.31 11.48 0.36
CA LYS A 202 8.85 10.69 1.48
C LYS A 202 7.87 10.54 2.64
N CYS A 203 6.89 11.44 2.72
CA CYS A 203 5.88 11.47 3.79
C CYS A 203 4.81 10.38 3.70
N ILE A 204 4.76 9.60 2.61
CA ILE A 204 3.83 8.48 2.41
C ILE A 204 4.52 7.11 2.38
N LEU A 205 5.83 7.05 2.64
CA LEU A 205 6.62 5.84 2.53
C LEU A 205 6.89 5.18 3.88
N ARG A 206 6.90 3.84 3.89
CA ARG A 206 7.36 3.02 5.03
C ARG A 206 8.01 1.72 4.60
N LYS A 207 8.78 1.13 5.52
CA LYS A 207 9.39 -0.20 5.35
C LYS A 207 8.42 -1.36 5.56
N ASN A 208 7.52 -1.24 6.53
CA ASN A 208 6.51 -2.27 6.86
C ASN A 208 5.18 -1.58 7.20
N TYR A 209 4.07 -2.23 6.89
CA TYR A 209 2.78 -1.72 7.33
C TYR A 209 2.57 -1.91 8.85
N LEU A 210 1.91 -0.93 9.44
CA LEU A 210 1.24 -0.92 10.74
C LEU A 210 -0.24 -1.18 10.51
N PHE A 211 -0.54 -2.11 9.61
CA PHE A 211 -1.84 -2.75 9.46
C PHE A 211 -1.64 -4.11 8.80
N GLY A 212 -2.64 -4.96 8.88
CA GLY A 212 -2.64 -6.28 8.28
C GLY A 212 -3.27 -7.31 9.20
N THR A 213 -3.40 -8.55 8.73
CA THR A 213 -4.11 -9.63 9.43
C THR A 213 -3.65 -9.82 10.87
N GLY A 214 -2.34 -9.86 11.09
CA GLY A 214 -1.77 -10.06 12.42
C GLY A 214 -2.04 -8.89 13.36
N GLN A 215 -1.99 -7.65 12.84
CA GLN A 215 -2.30 -6.49 13.65
C GLN A 215 -3.78 -6.46 14.01
N TYR A 216 -4.67 -6.61 13.04
CA TYR A 216 -6.12 -6.65 13.24
C TYR A 216 -6.51 -7.71 14.28
N PHE A 217 -5.97 -8.92 14.14
CA PHE A 217 -6.16 -10.00 15.13
C PHE A 217 -5.69 -9.57 16.53
N SER A 218 -4.52 -8.97 16.62
CA SER A 218 -3.91 -8.62 17.90
C SER A 218 -4.52 -7.40 18.60
N ARG A 219 -4.96 -6.39 17.85
CA ARG A 219 -5.37 -5.09 18.39
C ARG A 219 -6.87 -4.95 18.56
N ILE A 220 -7.66 -5.67 17.75
CA ILE A 220 -9.11 -5.62 17.81
C ILE A 220 -9.64 -6.94 18.37
N ILE A 221 -9.42 -8.05 17.66
CA ILE A 221 -10.09 -9.32 17.96
C ILE A 221 -9.68 -9.87 19.32
N ILE A 222 -8.38 -9.89 19.65
CA ILE A 222 -7.94 -10.35 20.98
C ILE A 222 -8.49 -9.46 22.10
N GLU A 223 -8.58 -8.14 21.89
CA GLU A 223 -9.06 -7.23 22.94
C GLU A 223 -10.56 -7.40 23.16
N ARG A 224 -11.37 -7.48 22.10
CA ARG A 224 -12.80 -7.80 22.21
C ARG A 224 -13.05 -9.13 22.93
N ILE A 225 -12.30 -10.19 22.56
CA ILE A 225 -12.44 -11.49 23.23
C ILE A 225 -12.09 -11.40 24.72
N ARG A 226 -11.14 -10.54 25.11
CA ARG A 226 -10.79 -10.30 26.53
C ARG A 226 -11.88 -9.55 27.28
N GLU A 227 -12.52 -8.59 26.64
CA GLU A 227 -13.67 -7.88 27.22
C GLU A 227 -14.84 -8.83 27.50
N GLU A 228 -14.99 -9.87 26.67
CA GLU A 228 -15.96 -10.97 26.86
C GLU A 228 -15.48 -12.04 27.87
N GLY A 229 -14.31 -11.87 28.49
CA GLY A 229 -13.73 -12.80 29.48
C GLY A 229 -12.89 -13.95 28.89
N GLY A 230 -12.72 -14.00 27.57
CA GLY A 230 -11.83 -14.95 26.90
C GLY A 230 -10.35 -14.55 26.98
N TYR A 231 -9.44 -15.51 26.76
CA TYR A 231 -7.99 -15.30 26.92
C TYR A 231 -7.57 -14.71 28.29
N MET A 232 -8.25 -15.14 29.34
CA MET A 232 -7.94 -14.81 30.73
C MET A 232 -7.52 -16.07 31.49
N ILE A 233 -6.56 -15.96 32.40
CA ILE A 233 -6.20 -17.00 33.39
C ILE A 233 -6.19 -16.32 34.76
N ASP A 234 -6.99 -16.83 35.69
CA ASP A 234 -7.14 -16.26 37.05
C ASP A 234 -7.42 -14.75 37.05
N GLY A 235 -8.26 -14.29 36.12
CA GLY A 235 -8.62 -12.88 35.96
C GLY A 235 -7.54 -11.99 35.34
N LYS A 236 -6.41 -12.57 34.88
CA LYS A 236 -5.33 -11.83 34.20
C LYS A 236 -5.29 -12.14 32.71
N PRO A 237 -5.03 -11.15 31.84
CA PRO A 237 -4.98 -11.37 30.40
C PRO A 237 -3.76 -12.22 30.02
N ILE A 238 -4.00 -13.30 29.27
CA ILE A 238 -2.93 -14.10 28.65
C ILE A 238 -2.13 -13.19 27.71
N PRO A 239 -0.79 -13.20 27.74
CA PRO A 239 0.03 -12.40 26.83
C PRO A 239 -0.32 -12.68 25.36
N LYS A 240 -0.48 -11.62 24.53
CA LYS A 240 -0.81 -11.76 23.10
C LYS A 240 0.13 -12.71 22.35
N LYS A 241 1.42 -12.68 22.70
CA LYS A 241 2.45 -13.55 22.11
C LYS A 241 2.15 -15.05 22.37
N GLU A 242 1.62 -15.38 23.53
CA GLU A 242 1.25 -16.75 23.89
C GLU A 242 -0.02 -17.20 23.18
N ILE A 243 -1.04 -16.33 23.11
CA ILE A 243 -2.27 -16.57 22.32
C ILE A 243 -1.92 -16.82 20.84
N ILE A 244 -1.05 -15.99 20.27
CA ILE A 244 -0.59 -16.15 18.89
C ILE A 244 0.20 -17.46 18.75
N LYS A 245 1.08 -17.79 19.70
CA LYS A 245 1.89 -19.02 19.66
C LYS A 245 1.01 -20.27 19.71
N SER A 246 -0.02 -20.31 20.55
CA SER A 246 -0.90 -21.48 20.67
C SER A 246 -1.68 -21.76 19.38
N LYS A 247 -2.06 -20.71 18.64
CA LYS A 247 -2.80 -20.84 17.36
C LYS A 247 -1.93 -21.12 16.13
N ARG A 248 -0.61 -20.93 16.19
CA ARG A 248 0.30 -21.17 15.05
C ARG A 248 0.28 -22.60 14.52
N HIS A 249 -0.14 -23.56 15.33
CA HIS A 249 -0.25 -24.96 14.95
C HIS A 249 -1.53 -25.28 14.14
N SER A 250 -2.45 -24.32 13.98
CA SER A 250 -3.72 -24.49 13.25
C SER A 250 -3.60 -24.37 11.73
N GLY A 251 -2.38 -24.44 11.18
CA GLY A 251 -2.10 -24.43 9.74
C GLY A 251 -1.60 -23.10 9.18
N LYS A 252 -1.12 -23.11 7.93
CA LYS A 252 -0.41 -21.98 7.29
C LYS A 252 -1.19 -20.65 7.31
N TYR A 253 -2.51 -20.70 7.13
CA TYR A 253 -3.38 -19.52 7.00
C TYR A 253 -4.28 -19.30 8.23
N TRP A 254 -3.90 -19.80 9.40
CA TRP A 254 -4.73 -19.74 10.61
C TRP A 254 -5.17 -18.30 10.95
N GLN A 255 -4.30 -17.30 10.81
CA GLN A 255 -4.65 -15.90 11.13
C GLN A 255 -5.77 -15.40 10.23
N TYR A 256 -5.66 -15.65 8.92
CA TYR A 256 -6.71 -15.27 7.97
C TYR A 256 -8.04 -15.96 8.25
N ASN A 257 -8.00 -17.25 8.60
CA ASN A 257 -9.21 -18.00 8.97
C ASN A 257 -9.86 -17.45 10.24
N GLU A 258 -9.06 -17.12 11.26
CA GLU A 258 -9.55 -16.55 12.51
C GLU A 258 -10.14 -15.15 12.30
N VAL A 259 -9.43 -14.25 11.60
CA VAL A 259 -9.96 -12.90 11.37
C VAL A 259 -11.23 -12.95 10.53
N THR A 260 -11.26 -13.72 9.44
CA THR A 260 -12.45 -13.80 8.59
C THR A 260 -13.62 -14.46 9.30
N SER A 261 -13.40 -15.51 10.10
CA SER A 261 -14.47 -16.16 10.86
C SER A 261 -15.03 -15.26 11.96
N TYR A 262 -14.15 -14.56 12.70
CA TYR A 262 -14.58 -13.65 13.76
C TYR A 262 -15.34 -12.45 13.17
N THR A 263 -14.82 -11.82 12.11
CA THR A 263 -15.44 -10.64 11.49
C THR A 263 -16.78 -10.97 10.86
N GLN A 264 -16.96 -12.16 10.26
CA GLN A 264 -18.28 -12.59 9.76
C GLN A 264 -19.35 -12.68 10.85
N LYS A 265 -18.96 -12.92 12.10
CA LYS A 265 -19.86 -12.97 13.27
C LYS A 265 -20.02 -11.61 13.94
N ASN A 266 -18.99 -10.76 13.84
CA ASN A 266 -18.88 -9.45 14.46
C ASN A 266 -18.50 -8.42 13.39
N ASN A 267 -19.47 -8.03 12.57
CA ASN A 267 -19.22 -7.22 11.37
C ASN A 267 -18.65 -5.82 11.69
N ASP A 268 -18.94 -5.30 12.88
CA ASP A 268 -18.47 -4.00 13.36
C ASP A 268 -16.98 -4.00 13.76
N ALA A 269 -16.34 -5.16 13.91
CA ALA A 269 -14.92 -5.25 14.28
C ALA A 269 -14.00 -4.62 13.22
N LEU A 270 -14.35 -4.74 11.94
CA LEU A 270 -13.55 -4.14 10.86
C LEU A 270 -13.70 -2.62 10.83
N ASP A 271 -14.90 -2.09 11.10
CA ASP A 271 -15.13 -0.65 11.23
C ASP A 271 -14.37 -0.06 12.43
N GLU A 272 -14.35 -0.78 13.56
CA GLU A 272 -13.53 -0.38 14.71
C GLU A 272 -12.06 -0.31 14.32
N TYR A 273 -11.57 -1.32 13.59
CA TYR A 273 -10.20 -1.31 13.09
C TYR A 273 -9.92 -0.08 12.21
N HIS A 274 -10.80 0.25 11.27
CA HIS A 274 -10.66 1.44 10.42
C HIS A 274 -10.60 2.74 11.21
N LYS A 275 -11.35 2.85 12.31
CA LYS A 275 -11.38 4.04 13.19
C LYS A 275 -10.11 4.16 14.03
N GLU A 276 -9.56 3.03 14.47
CA GLU A 276 -8.35 2.99 15.29
C GLU A 276 -7.05 3.10 14.47
N LEU A 277 -7.06 2.71 13.20
CA LEU A 277 -5.87 2.72 12.34
C LEU A 277 -5.12 4.06 12.35
N PRO A 278 -5.75 5.24 12.19
CA PRO A 278 -5.07 6.53 12.29
C PRO A 278 -4.35 6.75 13.62
N ASN A 279 -4.88 6.23 14.74
CA ASN A 279 -4.26 6.38 16.07
C ASN A 279 -2.94 5.60 16.17
N TYR A 280 -2.80 4.48 15.46
CA TYR A 280 -1.54 3.74 15.43
C TYR A 280 -0.40 4.50 14.73
N TYR A 281 -0.75 5.59 14.04
CA TYR A 281 0.18 6.46 13.34
C TYR A 281 0.40 7.79 14.07
N SER A 282 -0.30 8.12 15.17
CA SER A 282 -0.25 9.46 15.78
C SER A 282 0.87 9.66 16.81
N GLU A 283 1.35 8.63 17.51
CA GLU A 283 2.13 8.86 18.75
C GLU A 283 3.66 8.64 18.67
N LYS A 284 4.19 7.83 17.74
CA LYS A 284 5.65 7.55 17.70
C LYS A 284 6.20 7.03 16.36
N TYR A 285 5.31 6.73 15.40
CA TYR A 285 5.62 5.97 14.18
C TYR A 285 5.04 6.62 12.90
N SER A 286 4.74 7.93 12.96
CA SER A 286 3.91 8.62 11.96
C SER A 286 4.57 8.85 10.60
N ARG A 287 5.88 8.70 10.51
CA ARG A 287 6.68 8.77 9.27
C ARG A 287 8.10 8.27 9.52
N LEU A 288 8.75 7.78 8.47
CA LEU A 288 10.20 7.67 8.49
C LEU A 288 10.80 9.08 8.58
N SER A 289 11.72 9.28 9.52
CA SER A 289 12.56 10.48 9.56
C SER A 289 13.59 10.45 8.45
N ASP A 290 14.17 11.61 8.13
CA ASP A 290 15.21 11.71 7.09
C ASP A 290 16.41 10.80 7.41
N SER A 291 16.81 10.72 8.68
CA SER A 291 17.88 9.82 9.11
C SER A 291 17.52 8.33 8.97
N GLN A 292 16.24 7.96 9.16
CA GLN A 292 15.81 6.58 8.93
C GLN A 292 15.75 6.25 7.45
N LEU A 293 15.34 7.19 6.60
CA LEU A 293 15.39 7.02 5.15
C LEU A 293 16.83 6.91 4.65
N ASP A 294 17.74 7.75 5.15
CA ASP A 294 19.16 7.67 4.83
C ASP A 294 19.75 6.31 5.24
N GLU A 295 19.37 5.78 6.40
CA GLU A 295 19.78 4.44 6.85
C GLU A 295 19.22 3.34 5.94
N ILE A 296 17.93 3.39 5.59
CA ILE A 296 17.30 2.39 4.72
C ILE A 296 17.90 2.43 3.30
N ILE A 297 18.11 3.62 2.74
CA ILE A 297 18.44 3.78 1.31
C ILE A 297 19.94 3.72 1.05
N TYR A 298 20.76 4.35 1.89
CA TYR A 298 22.21 4.47 1.64
C TYR A 298 23.06 3.40 2.32
N ARG A 299 22.56 2.73 3.38
CA ARG A 299 23.35 1.71 4.10
C ARG A 299 22.99 0.27 3.73
N GLU A 300 21.82 0.03 3.12
CA GLU A 300 21.48 -1.26 2.49
C GLU A 300 22.10 -1.38 1.09
#